data_AF-A0A8K0KKN2-F1
#
_entry.id   AF-A0A8K0KKN2-F1
#
_cell.length_a   1.000
_cell.length_b   1.000
_cell.length_c   1.000
_cell.angle_alpha   90.00
_cell.angle_beta   90.00
_cell.angle_gamma   90.00
#
_symmetry.space_group_name_H-M   'P 1'
#
loop_
_entity.id
_entity.type
_entity.pdbx_description
1 polymer ?
#
loop_
_entity_poly.entity_id
_entity_poly.type
_entity_poly.pdbx_seq_one_letter_code
_entity_poly.pdbx_strand_id
1 'polypeptide(L)'
;MSEAKDASAETEDTKKEVADLELEAKMDSKEIAEVCKMKTWNAISSSGATYWTQNWRKSLCTCPKCKDLYEVEKVSFLLDKDDPVQVYEEEGKAKDSASQYEEGLRALSSLGHVQKVDAIQEYNMMQTHLKNYLKKFAESKKVVREEDIREFFSEMESRKKQRADVHVPHFCH
;
A
#
# COMPACT_ATOMS: atom_id res chain seq x y z
N MET A 1 20.65 -53.94 34.66
CA MET A 1 21.50 -53.70 35.85
C MET A 1 22.04 -52.30 35.69
N SER A 2 21.77 -51.29 36.50
CA SER A 2 21.08 -51.19 37.79
C SER A 2 20.91 -49.69 38.10
N GLU A 3 19.73 -49.34 38.58
CA GLU A 3 19.33 -48.29 39.55
C GLU A 3 20.24 -47.10 39.94
N ALA A 4 19.64 -45.91 39.77
CA ALA A 4 19.30 -44.87 40.76
C ALA A 4 20.38 -44.00 41.49
N LYS A 5 19.91 -42.79 41.86
CA LYS A 5 20.41 -41.76 42.81
C LYS A 5 21.26 -40.64 42.20
N ASP A 6 21.08 -39.35 42.48
CA ASP A 6 20.20 -38.65 43.42
C ASP A 6 20.00 -37.20 42.93
N ALA A 7 18.86 -36.61 43.28
CA ALA A 7 18.54 -35.19 43.14
C ALA A 7 19.12 -34.40 44.33
N SER A 8 19.65 -33.20 44.09
CA SER A 8 19.39 -31.99 44.90
C SER A 8 20.40 -30.88 44.60
N ALA A 9 19.91 -29.65 44.75
CA ALA A 9 20.55 -28.34 44.64
C ALA A 9 20.46 -27.70 43.26
N GLU A 10 20.15 -26.39 43.28
CA GLU A 10 20.08 -25.45 42.14
C GLU A 10 18.69 -25.26 41.49
N THR A 11 17.64 -25.08 42.30
CA THR A 11 16.34 -24.54 41.83
C THR A 11 15.90 -23.23 42.53
N GLU A 12 16.80 -22.53 43.22
CA GLU A 12 16.48 -21.23 43.84
C GLU A 12 16.98 -20.00 43.06
N ASP A 13 17.84 -20.17 42.05
CA ASP A 13 18.47 -19.04 41.36
C ASP A 13 17.60 -18.45 40.23
N THR A 14 16.82 -19.29 39.54
CA THR A 14 16.05 -18.88 38.35
C THR A 14 14.74 -18.15 38.65
N LYS A 15 14.33 -18.04 39.92
CA LYS A 15 13.11 -17.29 40.31
C LYS A 15 13.39 -15.81 40.62
N LYS A 16 14.64 -15.43 40.89
CA LYS A 16 15.03 -14.02 41.10
C LYS A 16 15.24 -13.28 39.78
N GLU A 17 15.85 -13.91 38.79
CA GLU A 17 16.13 -13.26 37.49
C GLU A 17 14.87 -12.83 36.73
N VAL A 18 13.77 -13.60 36.81
CA VAL A 18 12.53 -13.27 36.07
C VAL A 18 11.75 -12.12 36.75
N ALA A 19 11.89 -11.96 38.07
CA ALA A 19 11.28 -10.84 38.79
C ALA A 19 12.02 -9.51 38.55
N ASP A 20 13.35 -9.55 38.47
CA ASP A 20 14.17 -8.36 38.22
C ASP A 20 14.00 -7.85 36.77
N LEU A 21 13.85 -8.74 35.78
CA LEU A 21 13.58 -8.33 34.38
C LEU A 21 12.22 -7.65 34.19
N GLU A 22 11.19 -8.02 34.96
CA GLU A 22 9.87 -7.38 34.92
C GLU A 22 9.75 -6.11 35.79
N LEU A 23 10.72 -5.85 36.66
CA LEU A 23 10.86 -4.62 37.43
C LEU A 23 11.68 -3.56 36.67
N GLU A 24 12.72 -3.96 35.95
CA GLU A 24 13.54 -3.02 35.15
C GLU A 24 12.78 -2.46 33.94
N ALA A 25 11.92 -3.25 33.27
CA ALA A 25 11.06 -2.74 32.20
C ALA A 25 9.98 -1.73 32.68
N LYS A 26 9.63 -1.75 33.97
CA LYS A 26 8.68 -0.80 34.59
C LYS A 26 9.37 0.44 35.15
N MET A 27 10.66 0.37 35.48
CA MET A 27 11.39 1.50 36.06
C MET A 27 11.83 2.49 34.97
N ASP A 28 12.24 2.03 33.79
CA ASP A 28 12.64 2.89 32.67
C ASP A 28 11.47 3.62 31.99
N SER A 29 10.28 3.00 31.92
CA SER A 29 9.11 3.68 31.34
C SER A 29 8.50 4.75 32.26
N LYS A 30 8.82 4.71 33.57
CA LYS A 30 8.20 5.60 34.57
C LYS A 30 8.99 6.89 34.75
N GLU A 31 10.32 6.86 34.69
CA GLU A 31 11.16 8.08 34.80
C GLU A 31 11.18 8.92 33.52
N ILE A 32 11.12 8.30 32.33
CA ILE A 32 11.06 9.03 31.05
C ILE A 32 9.72 9.80 30.89
N ALA A 33 8.67 9.37 31.58
CA ALA A 33 7.37 10.05 31.59
C ALA A 33 7.35 11.35 32.43
N GLU A 34 8.34 11.57 33.31
CA GLU A 34 8.36 12.75 34.20
C GLU A 34 9.07 13.96 33.60
N VAL A 35 9.98 13.77 32.63
CA VAL A 35 10.70 14.89 31.99
C VAL A 35 9.84 15.51 30.88
N CYS A 36 9.24 16.65 31.21
CA CYS A 36 8.39 17.39 30.28
C CYS A 36 9.21 18.04 29.15
N LYS A 37 9.05 17.55 27.91
CA LYS A 37 9.72 18.08 26.70
C LYS A 37 9.46 19.56 26.44
N MET A 38 8.34 20.11 26.96
CA MET A 38 8.02 21.53 26.85
C MET A 38 9.04 22.41 27.57
N LYS A 39 9.57 21.96 28.71
CA LYS A 39 10.53 22.73 29.52
C LYS A 39 11.90 22.87 28.85
N THR A 40 12.22 21.95 27.95
CA THR A 40 13.45 21.95 27.16
C THR A 40 13.27 22.59 25.78
N TRP A 41 12.06 23.07 25.46
CA TRP A 41 11.75 23.63 24.16
C TRP A 41 12.17 25.11 24.09
N ASN A 42 13.06 25.43 23.15
CA ASN A 42 13.40 26.80 22.83
C ASN A 42 12.31 27.36 21.90
N ALA A 43 11.43 28.21 22.44
CA ALA A 43 10.38 28.84 21.66
C ALA A 43 10.98 29.77 20.61
N ILE A 44 10.82 29.41 19.34
CA ILE A 44 11.16 30.27 18.20
C ILE A 44 9.93 31.12 17.90
N SER A 45 9.99 32.43 18.16
CA SER A 45 8.93 33.34 17.72
C SER A 45 9.19 33.77 16.28
N SER A 46 8.55 33.12 15.32
CA SER A 46 8.48 33.59 13.94
C SER A 46 7.08 34.09 13.63
N SER A 47 6.93 35.34 13.22
CA SER A 47 5.66 35.86 12.69
C SER A 47 5.48 35.35 11.27
N GLY A 48 4.61 34.37 11.05
CA GLY A 48 4.28 33.87 9.72
C GLY A 48 3.64 32.48 9.73
N ALA A 49 3.20 32.03 8.56
CA ALA A 49 2.74 30.66 8.37
C ALA A 49 3.93 29.71 8.56
N THR A 50 3.75 28.68 9.39
CA THR A 50 4.79 27.69 9.69
C THR A 50 4.36 26.34 9.14
N TYR A 51 5.26 25.69 8.39
CA TYR A 51 5.07 24.31 7.94
C TYR A 51 5.65 23.36 8.97
N TRP A 52 4.91 22.30 9.29
CA TRP A 52 5.35 21.29 10.25
C TRP A 52 5.98 20.11 9.50
N THR A 53 7.08 19.59 10.05
CA THR A 53 7.79 18.46 9.46
C THR A 53 6.94 17.19 9.55
N GLN A 54 7.24 16.21 8.69
CA GLN A 54 6.58 14.90 8.78
C GLN A 54 6.76 14.32 10.18
N ASN A 55 5.69 13.73 10.73
CA ASN A 55 5.67 13.16 12.08
C ASN A 55 5.89 14.14 13.24
N TRP A 56 5.68 15.46 13.06
CA TRP A 56 5.81 16.46 14.14
C TRP A 56 5.00 16.11 15.41
N ARG A 57 3.87 15.37 15.28
CA ARG A 57 3.06 14.88 16.41
C ARG A 57 3.89 14.06 17.41
N LYS A 58 4.94 13.35 16.96
CA LYS A 58 5.85 12.57 17.83
C LYS A 58 6.71 13.45 18.75
N SER A 59 6.90 14.72 18.39
CA SER A 59 7.64 15.71 19.17
C SER A 59 6.82 16.28 20.33
N LEU A 60 5.49 16.10 20.33
CA LEU A 60 4.63 16.52 21.44
C LEU A 60 4.96 15.76 22.73
N CYS A 61 4.73 16.43 23.86
CA CYS A 61 4.94 15.87 25.18
C CYS A 61 3.67 15.19 25.68
N THR A 62 3.78 13.96 26.19
CA THR A 62 2.64 13.18 26.67
C THR A 62 2.60 13.05 28.21
N CYS A 63 3.38 13.87 28.93
CA CYS A 63 3.36 13.90 30.39
C CYS A 63 1.98 14.38 30.91
N PRO A 64 1.58 14.02 32.16
CA PRO A 64 0.27 14.37 32.70
C PRO A 64 -0.07 15.86 32.59
N LYS A 65 0.89 16.74 32.94
CA LYS A 65 0.72 18.20 32.87
C LYS A 65 0.45 18.71 31.46
N CYS A 66 1.06 18.11 30.44
CA CYS A 66 0.84 18.50 29.05
C CYS A 66 -0.49 17.95 28.52
N LYS A 67 -0.92 16.77 28.96
CA LYS A 67 -2.24 16.22 28.63
C LYS A 67 -3.35 17.10 29.17
N ASP A 68 -3.26 17.52 30.43
CA ASP A 68 -4.21 18.46 31.04
C ASP A 68 -4.27 19.78 30.25
N LEU A 69 -3.11 20.31 29.83
CA LEU A 69 -3.04 21.51 28.99
C LEU A 69 -3.76 21.31 27.65
N TYR A 70 -3.54 20.20 26.96
CA TYR A 70 -4.21 19.93 25.68
C TYR A 70 -5.73 19.75 25.83
N GLU A 71 -6.19 19.28 26.99
CA GLU A 71 -7.62 19.18 27.30
C GLU A 71 -8.24 20.56 27.56
N VAL A 72 -7.57 21.39 28.37
CA VAL A 72 -7.99 22.79 28.63
C VAL A 72 -8.05 23.61 27.35
N GLU A 73 -7.05 23.46 26.48
CA GLU A 73 -6.96 24.13 25.17
C GLU A 73 -7.81 23.45 24.08
N LYS A 74 -8.50 22.34 24.39
CA LYS A 74 -9.37 21.56 23.47
C LYS A 74 -8.65 21.05 22.20
N VAL A 75 -7.36 20.77 22.31
CA VAL A 75 -6.50 20.26 21.22
C VAL A 75 -5.98 18.85 21.47
N SER A 76 -6.70 18.07 22.29
CA SER A 76 -6.32 16.70 22.64
C SER A 76 -6.21 15.76 21.43
N PHE A 77 -6.93 16.05 20.34
CA PHE A 77 -6.86 15.32 19.07
C PHE A 77 -5.44 15.33 18.44
N LEU A 78 -4.58 16.30 18.79
CA LEU A 78 -3.20 16.35 18.27
C LEU A 78 -2.35 15.15 18.75
N LEU A 79 -2.75 14.49 19.84
CA LEU A 79 -2.10 13.29 20.37
C LEU A 79 -2.63 11.99 19.74
N ASP A 80 -3.75 12.07 19.01
CA ASP A 80 -4.33 10.92 18.35
C ASP A 80 -3.44 10.48 17.17
N LYS A 81 -3.16 9.18 17.11
CA LYS A 81 -2.35 8.57 16.05
C LYS A 81 -3.19 8.25 14.82
N ASP A 82 -4.51 8.20 14.96
CA ASP A 82 -5.48 7.83 13.92
C ASP A 82 -6.17 9.06 13.30
N ASP A 83 -5.91 10.26 13.83
CA ASP A 83 -6.30 11.55 13.25
C ASP A 83 -5.50 12.05 12.01
N PRO A 84 -4.30 11.55 11.63
CA PRO A 84 -3.64 12.08 10.45
C PRO A 84 -4.42 11.68 9.19
N VAL A 85 -4.59 12.64 8.27
CA VAL A 85 -5.25 12.45 6.96
C VAL A 85 -4.70 11.23 6.20
N GLN A 86 -3.41 10.95 6.37
CA GLN A 86 -2.75 9.78 5.77
C GLN A 86 -3.40 8.45 6.17
N VAL A 87 -3.79 8.29 7.44
CA VAL A 87 -4.47 7.07 7.93
C VAL A 87 -5.84 6.93 7.27
N TYR A 88 -6.61 8.03 7.17
CA TYR A 88 -7.89 8.02 6.47
C TYR A 88 -7.74 7.71 4.96
N GLU A 89 -6.71 8.28 4.30
CA GLU A 89 -6.42 8.00 2.89
C GLU A 89 -6.02 6.53 2.66
N GLU A 90 -5.21 5.96 3.55
CA GLU A 90 -4.77 4.57 3.48
C GLU A 90 -5.93 3.61 3.74
N GLU A 91 -6.76 3.88 4.74
CA GLU A 91 -7.99 3.13 4.97
C GLU A 91 -8.96 3.21 3.80
N GLY A 92 -9.10 4.38 3.17
CA GLY A 92 -9.91 4.56 1.96
C GLY A 92 -9.38 3.71 0.80
N LYS A 93 -8.06 3.70 0.58
CA LYS A 93 -7.40 2.89 -0.45
C LYS A 93 -7.46 1.39 -0.17
N ALA A 94 -7.46 0.97 1.09
CA ALA A 94 -7.50 -0.43 1.49
C ALA A 94 -8.91 -1.04 1.47
N LYS A 95 -9.95 -0.22 1.69
CA LYS A 95 -11.36 -0.63 1.61
C LYS A 95 -11.85 -0.75 0.17
N ASP A 96 -11.16 -0.12 -0.79
CA ASP A 96 -11.38 -0.37 -2.21
C ASP A 96 -10.70 -1.70 -2.60
N SER A 97 -11.45 -2.80 -2.49
CA SER A 97 -11.11 -4.01 -3.22
C SER A 97 -11.22 -3.67 -4.71
N ALA A 98 -10.13 -3.21 -5.30
CA ALA A 98 -10.10 -2.64 -6.63
C ALA A 98 -10.85 -3.55 -7.60
N SER A 99 -11.92 -3.03 -8.20
CA SER A 99 -12.67 -3.78 -9.19
C SER A 99 -11.75 -4.17 -10.36
N GLN A 100 -12.07 -5.23 -11.10
CA GLN A 100 -11.29 -5.59 -12.32
C GLN A 100 -11.14 -4.40 -13.29
N TYR A 101 -12.13 -3.50 -13.32
CA TYR A 101 -12.08 -2.27 -14.09
C TYR A 101 -11.00 -1.32 -13.59
N GLU A 102 -10.91 -1.11 -12.28
CA GLU A 102 -9.91 -0.24 -11.66
C GLU A 102 -8.51 -0.83 -11.77
N GLU A 103 -8.37 -2.14 -11.63
CA GLU A 103 -7.11 -2.84 -11.88
C GLU A 103 -6.66 -2.66 -13.34
N GLY A 104 -7.59 -2.76 -14.30
CA GLY A 104 -7.34 -2.45 -15.71
C GLY A 104 -6.91 -1.01 -15.94
N LEU A 105 -7.55 -0.04 -15.26
CA LEU A 105 -7.17 1.37 -15.31
C LEU A 105 -5.79 1.63 -14.70
N ARG A 106 -5.43 0.96 -13.61
CA ARG A 106 -4.11 1.07 -12.98
C ARG A 106 -3.03 0.50 -13.90
N ALA A 107 -3.27 -0.67 -14.50
CA ALA A 107 -2.36 -1.26 -15.48
C ALA A 107 -2.15 -0.34 -16.69
N LEU A 108 -3.24 0.20 -17.25
CA LEU A 108 -3.16 1.17 -18.35
C LEU A 108 -2.43 2.45 -17.93
N SER A 109 -2.65 2.93 -16.70
CA SER A 109 -2.00 4.14 -16.18
C SER A 109 -0.49 4.00 -16.01
N SER A 110 0.00 2.77 -15.79
CA SER A 110 1.44 2.48 -15.65
C SER A 110 2.25 2.59 -16.95
N LEU A 111 1.60 2.55 -18.12
CA LEU A 111 2.25 2.62 -19.43
C LEU A 111 2.69 4.07 -19.80
N GLY A 112 3.56 4.24 -20.80
CA GLY A 112 3.85 5.55 -21.37
C GLY A 112 2.68 6.09 -22.22
N HIS A 113 2.57 7.41 -22.42
CA HIS A 113 1.44 8.01 -23.17
C HIS A 113 1.22 7.39 -24.56
N VAL A 114 2.29 7.23 -25.34
CA VAL A 114 2.21 6.62 -26.69
C VAL A 114 1.69 5.18 -26.60
N GLN A 115 2.27 4.37 -25.70
CA GLN A 115 1.85 2.97 -25.49
C GLN A 115 0.39 2.86 -25.04
N LYS A 116 -0.10 3.80 -24.21
CA LYS A 116 -1.51 3.85 -23.80
C LYS A 116 -2.43 4.10 -25.00
N VAL A 117 -2.12 5.10 -25.81
CA VAL A 117 -2.92 5.45 -26.99
C VAL A 117 -2.97 4.27 -27.96
N ASP A 118 -1.82 3.65 -28.24
CA ASP A 118 -1.73 2.48 -29.11
C ASP A 118 -2.53 1.30 -28.54
N ALA A 119 -2.39 1.01 -27.25
CA ALA A 119 -3.15 -0.08 -26.61
C ALA A 119 -4.67 0.14 -26.69
N ILE A 120 -5.15 1.35 -26.44
CA ILE A 120 -6.58 1.70 -26.55
C ILE A 120 -7.06 1.56 -27.99
N GLN A 121 -6.28 2.04 -28.96
CA GLN A 121 -6.63 1.96 -30.37
C GLN A 121 -6.71 0.51 -30.84
N GLU A 122 -5.68 -0.30 -30.56
CA GLU A 122 -5.63 -1.71 -30.95
C GLU A 122 -6.76 -2.52 -30.28
N TYR A 123 -7.09 -2.21 -29.02
CA TYR A 123 -8.24 -2.80 -28.34
C TYR A 123 -9.56 -2.50 -29.07
N ASN A 124 -9.78 -1.24 -29.44
CA ASN A 124 -10.99 -0.83 -30.17
C ASN A 124 -11.07 -1.49 -31.56
N MET A 125 -9.93 -1.64 -32.24
CA MET A 125 -9.84 -2.35 -33.52
C MET A 125 -10.18 -3.83 -33.35
N MET A 126 -9.57 -4.52 -32.37
CA MET A 126 -9.87 -5.91 -32.04
C MET A 126 -11.36 -6.09 -31.73
N GLN A 127 -11.94 -5.21 -30.91
CA GLN A 127 -13.35 -5.25 -30.54
C GLN A 127 -14.25 -5.12 -31.78
N THR A 128 -13.93 -4.20 -32.69
CA THR A 128 -14.70 -3.97 -33.92
C THR A 128 -14.60 -5.18 -34.85
N HIS A 129 -13.39 -5.74 -35.02
CA HIS A 129 -13.16 -6.91 -35.86
C HIS A 129 -13.90 -8.14 -35.32
N LEU A 130 -13.86 -8.36 -34.01
CA LEU A 130 -14.57 -9.46 -33.36
C LEU A 130 -16.09 -9.30 -33.53
N LYS A 131 -16.63 -8.10 -33.32
CA LYS A 131 -18.06 -7.81 -33.56
C LYS A 131 -18.46 -8.10 -35.00
N ASN A 132 -17.67 -7.66 -35.98
CA ASN A 132 -17.93 -7.92 -37.40
C ASN A 132 -17.84 -9.41 -37.75
N TYR A 133 -16.89 -10.14 -37.16
CA TYR A 133 -16.76 -11.59 -37.31
C TYR A 133 -18.02 -12.30 -36.79
N LEU A 134 -18.41 -12.01 -35.55
CA LEU A 134 -19.59 -12.60 -34.90
C LEU A 134 -20.91 -12.23 -35.60
N LYS A 135 -20.99 -11.04 -36.22
CA LYS A 135 -22.17 -10.61 -36.98
C LYS A 135 -22.53 -11.59 -38.10
N LYS A 136 -21.54 -12.20 -38.76
CA LYS A 136 -21.75 -13.20 -39.83
C LYS A 136 -22.53 -14.43 -39.33
N PHE A 137 -22.36 -14.80 -38.06
CA PHE A 137 -23.05 -15.92 -37.44
C PHE A 137 -24.51 -15.56 -37.13
N ALA A 138 -24.76 -14.33 -36.68
CA ALA A 138 -26.11 -13.82 -36.49
C ALA A 138 -26.89 -13.77 -37.82
N GLU A 139 -26.25 -13.33 -38.90
CA GLU A 139 -26.87 -13.26 -40.24
C GLU A 139 -27.12 -14.66 -40.83
N SER A 140 -26.20 -15.61 -40.63
CA SER A 140 -26.34 -17.01 -41.09
C SER A 140 -27.15 -17.91 -40.17
N LYS A 141 -27.65 -17.39 -39.03
CA LYS A 141 -28.32 -18.14 -37.95
C LYS A 141 -27.53 -19.35 -37.46
N LYS A 142 -26.19 -19.28 -37.51
CA LYS A 142 -25.28 -20.32 -37.02
C LYS A 142 -24.93 -20.03 -35.55
N VAL A 143 -24.91 -21.06 -34.72
CA VAL A 143 -24.40 -20.96 -33.33
C VAL A 143 -22.88 -20.83 -33.38
N VAL A 144 -22.34 -19.88 -32.62
CA VAL A 144 -20.89 -19.67 -32.46
C VAL A 144 -20.32 -20.79 -31.60
N ARG A 145 -19.29 -21.47 -32.09
CA ARG A 145 -18.57 -22.52 -31.37
C ARG A 145 -17.16 -22.08 -30.99
N GLU A 146 -16.50 -22.83 -30.11
CA GLU A 146 -15.16 -22.48 -29.61
C GLU A 146 -14.12 -22.43 -30.74
N GLU A 147 -14.23 -23.35 -31.71
CA GLU A 147 -13.35 -23.41 -32.88
C GLU A 147 -13.43 -22.13 -33.73
N ASP A 148 -14.61 -21.52 -33.85
CA ASP A 148 -14.81 -20.29 -34.62
C ASP A 148 -14.05 -19.11 -33.95
N ILE A 149 -14.06 -19.05 -32.61
CA ILE A 149 -13.31 -18.03 -31.85
C ILE A 149 -11.80 -18.26 -31.96
N ARG A 150 -11.35 -19.52 -31.87
CA ARG A 150 -9.94 -19.88 -32.03
C ARG A 150 -9.42 -19.53 -33.43
N GLU A 151 -10.23 -19.77 -34.45
CA GLU A 151 -9.91 -19.39 -35.83
C GLU A 151 -9.73 -17.88 -35.97
N PHE A 152 -10.65 -17.08 -35.41
CA PHE A 152 -10.55 -15.61 -35.44
C PHE A 152 -9.23 -15.10 -34.84
N PHE A 153 -8.84 -15.59 -33.65
CA PHE A 153 -7.61 -15.15 -33.00
C PHE A 153 -6.36 -15.65 -33.75
N SER A 154 -6.36 -16.89 -34.27
CA SER A 154 -5.27 -17.39 -35.10
C SER A 154 -5.09 -16.56 -36.38
N GLU A 155 -6.19 -16.17 -37.03
CA GLU A 155 -6.15 -15.32 -38.22
C GLU A 155 -5.59 -13.93 -37.88
N MET A 156 -6.03 -13.33 -36.78
CA MET A 156 -5.56 -12.03 -36.30
C MET A 156 -4.05 -12.03 -36.02
N GLU A 157 -3.54 -13.07 -35.35
CA GLU A 157 -2.10 -13.24 -35.07
C GLU A 157 -1.28 -13.39 -36.34
N SER A 158 -1.75 -14.19 -37.31
CA SER A 158 -1.06 -14.39 -38.59
C SER A 158 -0.88 -13.08 -39.36
N ARG A 159 -1.91 -12.22 -39.38
CA ARG A 159 -1.89 -10.89 -40.00
C ARG A 159 -0.92 -9.94 -39.30
N LYS A 160 -0.83 -10.01 -37.97
CA LYS A 160 0.11 -9.20 -37.18
C LYS A 160 1.56 -9.59 -37.45
N LYS A 161 1.86 -10.90 -37.53
CA LYS A 161 3.19 -11.40 -37.85
C LYS A 161 3.67 -10.96 -39.23
N GLN A 162 2.79 -10.98 -40.24
CA GLN A 162 3.12 -10.49 -41.58
C GLN A 162 3.47 -8.99 -41.60
N ARG A 163 2.84 -8.17 -40.75
CA ARG A 163 3.14 -6.73 -40.65
C ARG A 163 4.45 -6.43 -39.93
N ALA A 164 4.81 -7.23 -38.93
CA ALA A 164 6.07 -7.06 -38.21
C ALA A 164 7.30 -7.48 -39.05
N ASP A 165 7.11 -8.35 -40.03
CA ASP A 165 8.14 -8.81 -40.98
C ASP A 165 8.39 -7.80 -42.13
N VAL A 166 7.54 -6.77 -42.26
CA VAL A 166 7.78 -5.67 -43.21
C VAL A 166 8.89 -4.78 -42.66
N HIS A 167 10.11 -4.98 -43.13
CA HIS A 167 11.22 -4.07 -42.90
C HIS A 167 10.85 -2.66 -43.36
N VAL A 168 10.61 -1.75 -42.42
CA VAL A 168 10.39 -0.33 -42.71
C VAL A 168 11.76 0.30 -42.91
N PRO A 169 12.14 0.70 -44.14
CA PRO A 169 13.43 1.33 -44.38
C PRO A 169 13.46 2.68 -43.67
N HIS A 170 14.36 2.80 -42.69
CA HIS A 170 14.66 4.08 -42.06
C HIS A 170 15.50 4.91 -43.03
N PHE A 171 14.84 5.83 -43.75
CA PHE A 171 15.53 6.86 -44.48
C PHE A 171 15.85 8.02 -43.52
N CYS A 172 17.13 8.14 -43.17
CA CYS A 172 17.67 9.39 -42.62
C CYS A 172 18.46 10.08 -43.74
N HIS A 173 18.13 11.33 -44.00
CA HIS A 173 18.90 12.26 -44.83
C HIS A 173 19.77 13.15 -43.93
#